data_AF-K2E5K3-F1
#
_entry.id   AF-K2E5K3-F1
#
_cell.length_a   1.000
_cell.length_b   1.000
_cell.length_c   1.000
_cell.angle_alpha   90.00
_cell.angle_beta   90.00
_cell.angle_gamma   90.00
#
_symmetry.space_group_name_H-M   'P 1'
#
loop_
_entity.id
_entity.type
_entity.pdbx_description
1 polymer ?
#
loop_
_entity_poly.entity_id
_entity_poly.type
_entity_poly.pdbx_seq_one_letter_code
_entity_poly.pdbx_strand_id
1 'polypeptide(L)'
;MIDILKSKEFANRLWVIVFLLMSFVLPNPWKFVSMLFSGIVAGLYNGYYNDIIWRPNNEKKLEMLPYYRAHQVWIHIFCGSAGSFALYYLTLIDFSSPSLVLEKYGFNVFVLSFITVMGYIGLLPRLLWYTSYGLGQFGKPLGK
;
A
#
# COMPACT_ATOMS: atom_id res chain seq x y z
N MET A 1 -18.94 -16.11 2.68
CA MET A 1 -19.05 -14.75 2.10
C MET A 1 -19.30 -13.70 3.18
N ILE A 2 -20.29 -13.89 4.05
CA ILE A 2 -20.57 -13.00 5.20
C ILE A 2 -19.38 -12.95 6.18
N ASP A 3 -18.72 -14.07 6.45
CA ASP A 3 -17.58 -14.11 7.40
C ASP A 3 -16.34 -13.35 6.88
N ILE A 4 -16.17 -13.29 5.55
CA ILE A 4 -15.10 -12.52 4.90
C ILE A 4 -15.35 -11.03 5.09
N LEU A 5 -16.58 -10.57 4.83
CA LEU A 5 -16.95 -9.16 4.99
C LEU A 5 -16.82 -8.69 6.45
N LYS A 6 -16.89 -9.63 7.40
CA LYS A 6 -16.74 -9.38 8.84
C LYS A 6 -15.31 -9.56 9.35
N SER A 7 -14.38 -10.06 8.53
CA SER A 7 -13.01 -10.29 8.99
C SER A 7 -12.29 -8.97 9.24
N LYS A 8 -11.47 -8.91 10.30
CA LYS A 8 -10.67 -7.72 10.64
C LYS A 8 -9.69 -7.41 9.50
N GLU A 9 -9.25 -8.44 8.82
CA GLU A 9 -8.40 -8.40 7.65
C GLU A 9 -9.08 -7.66 6.49
N PHE A 10 -10.31 -8.05 6.13
CA PHE A 10 -11.08 -7.41 5.07
C PHE A 10 -11.38 -5.94 5.39
N ALA A 11 -11.83 -5.66 6.61
CA ALA A 11 -12.11 -4.30 7.08
C ALA A 11 -10.86 -3.41 6.97
N ASN A 12 -9.70 -3.88 7.41
CA ASN A 12 -8.44 -3.13 7.28
C ASN A 12 -8.08 -2.84 5.81
N ARG A 13 -8.35 -3.76 4.87
CA ARG A 13 -8.09 -3.51 3.43
C ARG A 13 -9.00 -2.44 2.88
N LEU A 14 -10.28 -2.56 3.20
CA LEU A 14 -11.28 -1.60 2.76
C LEU A 14 -10.92 -0.20 3.26
N TRP A 15 -10.53 -0.07 4.53
CA TRP A 15 -10.08 1.21 5.07
C TRP A 15 -8.84 1.77 4.36
N VAL A 16 -7.82 0.95 4.08
CA VAL A 16 -6.63 1.39 3.34
C VAL A 16 -6.98 1.95 1.96
N ILE A 17 -7.86 1.27 1.22
CA ILE A 17 -8.32 1.70 -0.10
C ILE A 17 -9.20 2.94 0.01
N VAL A 18 -10.14 2.99 0.96
CA VAL A 18 -10.99 4.16 1.19
C VAL A 18 -10.15 5.39 1.53
N PHE A 19 -9.18 5.29 2.45
CA PHE A 19 -8.27 6.39 2.76
C PHE A 19 -7.45 6.81 1.54
N LEU A 20 -6.97 5.85 0.74
CA LEU A 20 -6.25 6.17 -0.49
C LEU A 20 -7.12 6.92 -1.49
N LEU A 21 -8.35 6.47 -1.75
CA LEU A 21 -9.26 7.12 -2.69
C LEU A 21 -9.69 8.51 -2.20
N MET A 22 -10.03 8.63 -0.91
CA MET A 22 -10.37 9.91 -0.28
C MET A 22 -9.24 10.93 -0.42
N SER A 23 -7.99 10.49 -0.35
CA SER A 23 -6.85 11.38 -0.45
C SER A 23 -6.79 12.18 -1.76
N PHE A 24 -7.29 11.64 -2.87
CA PHE A 24 -7.33 12.36 -4.15
C PHE A 24 -8.32 13.53 -4.16
N VAL A 25 -9.32 13.50 -3.29
CA VAL A 25 -10.38 14.51 -3.19
C VAL A 25 -10.05 15.59 -2.13
N LEU A 26 -9.18 15.25 -1.17
CA LEU A 26 -8.80 16.19 -0.12
C LEU A 26 -7.92 17.34 -0.65
N PRO A 27 -8.02 18.55 -0.09
CA PRO A 27 -7.11 19.65 -0.38
C PRO A 27 -5.73 19.41 0.29
N ASN A 28 -4.71 20.12 -0.18
CA ASN A 28 -3.43 20.19 0.54
C ASN A 28 -3.61 20.94 1.88
N PRO A 29 -2.94 20.55 2.98
CA PRO A 29 -1.99 19.44 3.12
C PRO A 29 -2.65 18.08 3.45
N TRP A 30 -3.96 18.05 3.65
CA TRP A 30 -4.70 16.86 4.09
C TRP A 30 -4.64 15.70 3.09
N LYS A 31 -4.54 15.99 1.79
CA LYS A 31 -4.20 15.02 0.74
C LYS A 31 -2.95 14.22 1.08
N PHE A 32 -1.86 14.91 1.39
CA PHE A 32 -0.59 14.28 1.72
C PHE A 32 -0.70 13.44 2.99
N VAL A 33 -1.30 14.00 4.05
CA VAL A 33 -1.49 13.31 5.33
C VAL A 33 -2.30 12.01 5.14
N SER A 34 -3.39 12.07 4.37
CA SER A 34 -4.25 10.93 4.10
C SER A 34 -3.55 9.86 3.24
N MET A 35 -2.82 10.25 2.20
CA MET A 35 -1.99 9.32 1.41
C MET A 35 -0.95 8.64 2.27
N LEU A 36 -0.23 9.40 3.09
CA LEU A 36 0.81 8.87 3.97
C LEU A 36 0.23 7.89 4.98
N PHE A 37 -0.88 8.25 5.62
CA PHE A 37 -1.58 7.36 6.56
C PHE A 37 -2.01 6.05 5.89
N SER A 38 -2.62 6.11 4.70
CA SER A 38 -2.96 4.91 3.92
C SER A 38 -1.73 4.02 3.65
N GLY A 39 -0.59 4.64 3.33
CA GLY A 39 0.67 3.92 3.11
C GLY A 39 1.22 3.25 4.36
N ILE A 40 1.19 3.92 5.51
CA ILE A 40 1.62 3.37 6.80
C ILE A 40 0.72 2.20 7.21
N VAL A 41 -0.60 2.36 7.12
CA VAL A 41 -1.56 1.30 7.48
C VAL A 41 -1.42 0.09 6.55
N ALA A 42 -1.23 0.31 5.24
CA ALA A 42 -0.92 -0.75 4.29
C ALA A 42 0.40 -1.46 4.65
N GLY A 43 1.42 -0.70 5.04
CA GLY A 43 2.73 -1.21 5.45
C GLY A 43 2.67 -2.05 6.72
N LEU A 44 1.98 -1.56 7.76
CA LEU A 44 1.71 -2.30 8.99
C LEU A 44 1.02 -3.61 8.68
N TYR A 45 -0.06 -3.56 7.89
CA TYR A 45 -0.80 -4.77 7.53
C TYR A 45 0.09 -5.76 6.78
N ASN A 46 0.73 -5.32 5.70
CA ASN A 46 1.61 -6.22 4.94
C ASN A 46 2.68 -6.79 5.87
N GLY A 47 3.28 -5.98 6.73
CA GLY A 47 4.24 -6.42 7.75
C GLY A 47 3.76 -7.57 8.63
N TYR A 48 2.55 -7.44 9.18
CA TYR A 48 2.00 -8.43 10.11
C TYR A 48 1.46 -9.69 9.42
N TYR A 49 0.98 -9.55 8.19
CA TYR A 49 0.23 -10.61 7.50
C TYR A 49 0.95 -11.15 6.24
N ASN A 50 2.16 -10.68 5.92
CA ASN A 50 2.93 -11.12 4.75
C ASN A 50 3.10 -12.64 4.74
N ASP A 51 3.45 -13.20 5.89
CA ASP A 51 3.72 -14.62 6.04
C ASP A 51 2.44 -15.46 5.92
N ILE A 52 1.28 -14.97 6.39
CA ILE A 52 -0.02 -15.66 6.22
C ILE A 52 -0.40 -15.75 4.74
N ILE A 53 -0.01 -14.75 3.94
CA ILE A 53 -0.37 -14.65 2.52
C ILE A 53 0.59 -15.46 1.64
N TRP A 54 1.90 -15.42 1.93
CA TRP A 54 2.93 -15.96 1.04
C TRP A 54 3.67 -17.19 1.59
N ARG A 55 3.53 -17.49 2.89
CA ARG A 55 4.17 -18.64 3.55
C ARG A 55 3.20 -19.30 4.54
N PRO A 56 2.16 -20.01 4.05
CA PRO A 56 1.13 -20.62 4.89
C PRO A 56 1.64 -21.75 5.82
N ASN A 57 2.95 -22.04 5.89
CA ASN A 57 3.50 -23.11 6.72
C ASN A 57 4.40 -22.59 7.85
N ASN A 58 3.93 -22.88 9.07
CA ASN A 58 4.52 -22.67 10.40
C ASN A 58 4.40 -21.25 10.99
N GLU A 59 3.17 -20.80 11.25
CA GLU A 59 2.89 -19.69 12.18
C GLU A 59 3.68 -19.82 13.50
N LYS A 60 3.79 -21.06 14.01
CA LYS A 60 4.57 -21.40 15.22
C LYS A 60 6.07 -21.09 15.13
N LYS A 61 6.70 -21.17 13.94
CA LYS A 61 8.14 -20.86 13.79
C LYS A 61 8.41 -19.36 13.76
N LEU A 62 7.45 -18.56 13.29
CA LEU A 62 7.58 -17.11 13.16
C LEU A 62 7.22 -16.38 14.46
N GLU A 63 6.34 -16.96 15.27
CA GLU A 63 6.10 -16.49 16.65
C GLU A 63 7.38 -16.53 17.51
N MET A 64 8.32 -17.42 17.19
CA MET A 64 9.61 -17.53 17.89
C MET A 64 10.64 -16.46 17.47
N LEU A 65 10.36 -15.65 16.44
CA LEU A 65 11.29 -14.64 15.91
C LEU A 65 10.65 -13.24 15.89
N PRO A 66 10.40 -12.62 17.06
CA PRO A 66 9.74 -11.31 17.15
C PRO A 66 10.50 -10.21 16.39
N TYR A 67 11.84 -10.27 16.37
CA TYR A 67 12.68 -9.32 15.65
C TYR A 67 12.53 -9.42 14.12
N TYR A 68 12.30 -10.62 13.59
CA TYR A 68 12.10 -10.82 12.15
C TYR A 68 10.78 -10.19 11.69
N ARG A 69 9.69 -10.40 12.45
CA ARG A 69 8.40 -9.76 12.20
C ARG A 69 8.48 -8.24 12.31
N ALA A 70 9.14 -7.72 13.35
CA ALA A 70 9.35 -6.29 13.50
C ALA A 70 10.10 -5.70 12.29
N HIS A 71 11.15 -6.38 11.81
CA HIS A 71 11.90 -5.94 10.64
C HIS A 71 11.07 -5.94 9.35
N GLN A 72 10.28 -6.98 9.10
CA GLN A 72 9.36 -7.03 7.96
C GLN A 72 8.33 -5.88 8.01
N VAL A 73 7.75 -5.63 9.20
CA VAL A 73 6.81 -4.52 9.40
C VAL A 73 7.45 -3.18 9.06
N TRP A 74 8.67 -2.93 9.56
CA TRP A 74 9.38 -1.69 9.25
C TRP A 74 9.64 -1.53 7.76
N ILE A 75 10.14 -2.57 7.07
CA ILE A 75 10.36 -2.52 5.62
C ILE A 75 9.06 -2.13 4.90
N HIS A 76 7.94 -2.75 5.25
CA HIS A 76 6.67 -2.48 4.59
C HIS A 76 6.08 -1.12 4.93
N ILE A 77 6.28 -0.58 6.14
CA ILE A 77 5.96 0.82 6.47
C ILE A 77 6.80 1.78 5.63
N PHE A 78 8.10 1.54 5.51
CA PHE A 78 8.99 2.38 4.69
C PHE A 78 8.58 2.36 3.22
N CYS A 79 8.35 1.17 2.64
CA CYS A 79 7.87 1.03 1.27
C CYS A 79 6.51 1.70 1.08
N GLY A 80 5.57 1.50 2.01
CA GLY A 80 4.25 2.13 1.98
C GLY A 80 4.32 3.65 2.00
N SER A 81 5.17 4.19 2.87
CA SER A 81 5.40 5.64 3.01
C SER A 81 6.06 6.23 1.77
N ALA A 82 7.14 5.60 1.26
CA ALA A 82 7.84 6.04 0.06
C ALA A 82 6.91 6.06 -1.17
N GLY A 83 6.07 5.02 -1.32
CA GLY A 83 5.03 4.97 -2.34
C GLY A 83 4.00 6.08 -2.19
N SER A 84 3.58 6.41 -0.96
CA SER A 84 2.65 7.53 -0.71
C SER A 84 3.26 8.90 -1.01
N PHE A 85 4.55 9.12 -0.70
CA PHE A 85 5.27 10.32 -1.10
C PHE A 85 5.30 10.46 -2.63
N ALA A 86 5.68 9.38 -3.32
CA ALA A 86 5.74 9.36 -4.77
C ALA A 86 4.36 9.65 -5.39
N LEU A 87 3.30 9.01 -4.90
CA LEU A 87 1.92 9.26 -5.36
C LEU A 87 1.49 10.70 -5.12
N TYR A 88 1.78 11.26 -3.95
CA TYR A 88 1.47 12.65 -3.65
C TYR A 88 2.12 13.59 -4.67
N TYR A 89 3.42 13.43 -4.93
CA TYR A 89 4.10 14.22 -5.94
C TYR A 89 3.49 14.07 -7.33
N LEU A 90 3.13 12.85 -7.74
CA LEU A 90 2.44 12.63 -9.02
C LEU A 90 1.10 13.39 -9.10
N THR A 91 0.38 13.57 -7.98
CA THR A 91 -0.86 14.35 -7.97
C THR A 91 -0.67 15.87 -8.06
N LEU A 92 0.54 16.36 -7.81
CA LEU A 92 0.90 17.76 -7.99
C LEU A 92 1.33 18.06 -9.43
N ILE A 93 1.57 17.03 -10.23
CA ILE A 93 2.04 17.16 -11.60
C ILE A 93 0.86 17.33 -12.53
N ASP A 94 0.81 18.49 -13.17
CA ASP A 94 -0.05 18.71 -14.32
C ASP A 94 0.57 18.05 -15.56
N PHE A 95 -0.04 16.95 -16.00
CA PHE A 95 0.40 16.20 -17.18
C PHE A 95 0.12 16.91 -18.50
N SER A 96 -0.65 18.01 -18.50
CA SER A 96 -0.81 18.85 -19.70
C SER A 96 0.47 19.62 -20.02
N SER A 97 1.29 19.93 -18.99
CA SER A 97 2.45 20.80 -19.09
C SER A 97 3.64 20.29 -18.23
N PRO A 98 4.09 19.04 -18.43
CA PRO A 98 5.02 18.38 -17.51
C PRO A 98 6.37 19.11 -17.40
N SER A 99 6.88 19.72 -18.47
CA SER A 99 8.14 20.48 -18.48
C SER A 99 8.13 21.69 -17.53
N LEU A 100 7.03 22.46 -17.51
CA LEU A 100 6.86 23.61 -16.62
C LEU A 100 6.78 23.19 -15.15
N VAL A 101 6.15 22.04 -14.88
CA VAL A 101 6.04 21.52 -13.51
C VAL A 101 7.36 20.94 -13.03
N LEU A 102 8.10 20.26 -13.91
CA LEU A 102 9.44 19.77 -13.62
C LEU A 102 10.39 20.90 -13.22
N GLU A 103 10.37 22.00 -13.98
CA GLU A 103 11.14 23.20 -13.66
C GLU A 103 10.71 23.81 -12.31
N LYS A 104 9.39 23.93 -12.06
CA LYS A 104 8.85 24.48 -10.82
C LYS A 104 9.26 23.72 -9.56
N TYR A 105 9.40 22.41 -9.64
CA TYR A 105 9.79 21.56 -8.50
C TYR A 105 11.28 21.17 -8.53
N GLY A 106 12.06 21.69 -9.48
CA GLY A 106 13.49 21.37 -9.62
C GLY A 106 13.76 19.91 -9.99
N PHE A 107 12.78 19.23 -10.60
CA PHE A 107 12.91 17.84 -11.03
C PHE A 107 13.33 17.78 -12.49
N ASN A 108 14.16 16.79 -12.82
CA ASN A 108 14.42 16.41 -14.21
C ASN A 108 13.57 15.20 -14.61
N VAL A 109 13.53 14.89 -15.90
CA VAL A 109 12.75 13.75 -16.44
C VAL A 109 13.14 12.42 -15.80
N PHE A 110 14.41 12.26 -15.42
CA PHE A 110 14.90 11.07 -14.71
C PHE A 110 14.27 10.94 -13.32
N VAL A 111 14.27 12.01 -12.53
CA VAL A 111 13.62 12.06 -11.20
C VAL A 111 12.13 11.78 -11.31
N LEU A 112 11.45 12.33 -12.32
CA LEU A 112 10.04 12.02 -12.57
C LEU A 112 9.80 10.55 -12.89
N SER A 113 10.66 9.95 -13.71
CA SER A 113 10.58 8.53 -14.04
C SER A 113 10.76 7.68 -12.78
N PHE A 114 11.72 8.03 -11.92
CA PHE A 114 11.94 7.37 -10.65
C PHE A 114 10.72 7.51 -9.71
N ILE A 115 10.19 8.73 -9.54
CA ILE A 115 8.98 8.99 -8.74
C ILE A 115 7.80 8.18 -9.29
N THR A 116 7.65 8.11 -10.61
CA THR A 116 6.58 7.34 -11.26
C THR A 116 6.69 5.85 -10.93
N VAL A 117 7.89 5.27 -11.08
CA VAL A 117 8.16 3.87 -10.72
C VAL A 117 7.90 3.62 -9.23
N MET A 118 8.34 4.52 -8.35
CA MET A 118 8.09 4.41 -6.91
C MET A 118 6.60 4.52 -6.56
N GLY A 119 5.84 5.35 -7.28
CA GLY A 119 4.39 5.44 -7.16
C GLY A 119 3.71 4.13 -7.57
N TYR A 120 4.13 3.52 -8.68
CA TYR A 120 3.66 2.20 -9.11
C TYR A 120 4.02 1.11 -8.10
N ILE A 121 5.26 1.06 -7.61
CA ILE A 121 5.70 0.14 -6.56
C ILE A 121 4.91 0.38 -5.25
N GLY A 122 4.47 1.60 -4.99
CA GLY A 122 3.61 1.93 -3.86
C GLY A 122 2.17 1.44 -4.00
N LEU A 123 1.60 1.54 -5.20
CA LEU A 123 0.22 1.13 -5.53
C LEU A 123 0.08 -0.38 -5.70
N LEU A 124 1.05 -1.01 -6.37
CA LEU A 124 0.96 -2.41 -6.80
C LEU A 124 0.75 -3.37 -5.62
N PRO A 125 1.49 -3.29 -4.49
CA PRO A 125 1.22 -4.11 -3.32
C PRO A 125 -0.17 -3.87 -2.74
N ARG A 126 -0.69 -2.64 -2.76
CA ARG A 126 -2.04 -2.31 -2.25
C ARG A 126 -3.13 -2.96 -3.11
N LEU A 127 -2.97 -2.92 -4.44
CA LEU A 127 -3.90 -3.50 -5.41
C LEU A 127 -3.83 -5.03 -5.45
N LEU A 128 -2.62 -5.60 -5.57
CA LEU A 128 -2.40 -7.04 -5.54
C LEU A 128 -2.88 -7.65 -4.23
N TRP A 129 -2.72 -6.94 -3.12
CA TRP A 129 -3.20 -7.39 -1.83
C TRP A 129 -4.72 -7.30 -1.69
N TYR A 130 -5.36 -6.23 -2.15
CA TYR A 130 -6.82 -6.15 -2.17
C TYR A 130 -7.42 -7.31 -2.99
N THR A 131 -6.80 -7.64 -4.12
CA THR A 131 -7.27 -8.69 -5.03
C THR A 131 -6.88 -10.12 -4.62
N SER A 132 -5.74 -10.34 -3.96
CA SER A 132 -5.23 -11.69 -3.65
C SER A 132 -6.09 -12.47 -2.64
N TYR A 133 -6.78 -11.81 -1.71
CA TYR A 133 -7.71 -12.49 -0.79
C TYR A 133 -9.04 -12.84 -1.46
N GLY A 134 -9.42 -12.05 -2.47
CA GLY A 134 -10.51 -12.37 -3.39
C GLY A 134 -10.19 -13.57 -4.31
N LEU A 135 -8.94 -14.01 -4.42
CA LEU A 135 -8.57 -15.20 -5.19
C LEU A 135 -8.23 -16.40 -4.27
N GLY A 136 -7.49 -16.16 -3.19
CA GLY A 136 -7.07 -17.21 -2.25
C GLY A 136 -8.19 -17.82 -1.40
N GLN A 137 -9.31 -17.13 -1.20
CA GLN A 137 -10.50 -17.71 -0.53
C GLN A 137 -11.57 -18.20 -1.51
N PHE A 138 -11.70 -17.61 -2.70
CA PHE A 138 -12.64 -18.08 -3.73
C PHE A 138 -12.12 -19.31 -4.50
N GLY A 139 -10.80 -19.57 -4.43
CA GLY A 139 -10.19 -20.81 -4.91
C GLY A 139 -10.22 -21.97 -3.90
N LYS A 140 -10.67 -21.75 -2.65
CA LYS A 140 -10.91 -22.86 -1.72
C LYS A 140 -12.29 -23.47 -2.02
N PRO A 141 -12.39 -24.78 -2.31
CA PRO A 141 -13.69 -25.40 -2.51
C PRO A 141 -14.54 -25.22 -1.24
N LEU A 142 -15.81 -24.87 -1.42
CA LEU A 142 -16.80 -24.83 -0.35
C LEU A 142 -16.88 -26.22 0.29
N GLY A 143 -16.35 -26.39 1.51
CA GLY A 143 -16.59 -27.58 2.33
C GLY A 143 -15.37 -28.48 2.60
N LYS A 144 -14.28 -27.93 3.14
CA LYS A 144 -13.38 -28.67 4.03
C LYS A 144 -13.04 -27.81 5.24
#